data_AF-A0A7S0G784-F1
#
_entry.id   AF-A0A7S0G784-F1
#
_cell.length_a   1.000
_cell.length_b   1.000
_cell.length_c   1.000
_cell.angle_alpha   90.00
_cell.angle_beta   90.00
_cell.angle_gamma   90.00
#
_symmetry.space_group_name_H-M   'P 1'
#
loop_
_entity.id
_entity.type
_entity.pdbx_description
1 polymer ?
#
loop_
_entity_poly.entity_id
_entity_poly.type
_entity_poly.pdbx_seq_one_letter_code
_entity_poly.pdbx_strand_id
1 'polypeptide(L)'
;RKISVSETKVLGELKYRFVEYIRESDEERSALLLGSPLSVNGEETVPAHDELQYLNLVRHIIENGHEKSDRTGTGTLSVFGAQMRFDLRTSFPLLTTKRVFWRGVAEELLWFLRGSTDAELLSDKNIHIWDGNGSREFLDNLGFRERREGDLGPVYGFQWRHFGAEYEGPDADYSEKGV
;
A
#
# COMPACT_ATOMS: atom_id res chain seq x y z
N ARG A 1 10.77 -22.97 -17.34
CA ARG A 1 10.17 -21.62 -17.33
C ARG A 1 8.71 -21.66 -16.86
N LYS A 2 8.25 -20.74 -15.99
CA LYS A 2 6.82 -20.49 -15.73
C LYS A 2 6.28 -19.61 -16.86
N ILE A 3 5.34 -20.09 -17.66
CA ILE A 3 4.82 -19.36 -18.84
C ILE A 3 3.61 -18.53 -18.50
N SER A 4 2.67 -19.11 -17.76
CA SER A 4 1.44 -18.43 -17.40
C SER A 4 1.10 -18.69 -15.94
N VAL A 5 0.40 -17.73 -15.36
CA VAL A 5 -0.20 -17.83 -14.02
C VAL A 5 -1.62 -17.37 -14.19
N SER A 6 -2.58 -18.24 -13.87
CA SER A 6 -3.97 -17.80 -13.87
C SER A 6 -4.24 -16.76 -12.80
N GLU A 7 -5.34 -16.03 -12.99
CA GLU A 7 -6.03 -15.34 -11.91
C GLU A 7 -6.27 -16.29 -10.72
N THR A 8 -6.37 -15.72 -9.53
CA THR A 8 -6.70 -16.48 -8.33
C THR A 8 -8.17 -16.91 -8.40
N LYS A 9 -8.41 -18.22 -8.29
CA LYS A 9 -9.74 -18.81 -8.26
C LYS A 9 -10.09 -19.24 -6.84
N VAL A 10 -11.39 -19.28 -6.52
CA VAL A 10 -11.92 -19.62 -5.20
C VAL A 10 -12.89 -20.80 -5.32
N LEU A 11 -12.67 -21.85 -4.53
CA LEU A 11 -13.59 -22.98 -4.36
C LEU A 11 -13.80 -23.23 -2.85
N GLY A 12 -14.93 -22.80 -2.30
CA GLY A 12 -15.12 -22.75 -0.85
C GLY A 12 -14.13 -21.79 -0.19
N GLU A 13 -13.38 -22.27 0.81
CA GLU A 13 -12.29 -21.51 1.44
C GLU A 13 -10.94 -21.62 0.70
N LEU A 14 -10.84 -22.56 -0.27
CA LEU A 14 -9.58 -22.82 -0.96
C LEU A 14 -9.36 -21.80 -2.08
N LYS A 15 -8.25 -21.05 -1.97
CA LYS A 15 -7.74 -20.18 -3.03
C LYS A 15 -6.64 -20.91 -3.80
N TYR A 16 -6.78 -21.01 -5.12
CA TYR A 16 -5.84 -21.74 -5.96
C TYR A 16 -5.56 -21.01 -7.28
N ARG A 17 -4.47 -21.41 -7.94
CA ARG A 17 -4.04 -20.91 -9.24
C ARG A 17 -3.53 -22.04 -10.11
N PHE A 18 -3.72 -21.91 -11.41
CA PHE A 18 -3.05 -22.75 -12.38
C PHE A 18 -1.75 -22.10 -12.81
N VAL A 19 -0.73 -22.93 -12.97
CA VAL A 19 0.59 -22.51 -13.42
C VAL A 19 1.05 -23.45 -14.52
N GLU A 20 1.44 -22.87 -15.64
CA GLU A 20 2.00 -23.63 -16.76
C GLU A 20 3.53 -23.46 -16.80
N TYR A 21 4.24 -24.55 -17.04
CA TYR A 21 5.69 -24.53 -17.22
C TYR A 21 6.07 -25.14 -18.58
N ILE A 22 6.94 -24.46 -19.33
CA ILE A 22 7.61 -25.03 -20.52
C ILE A 22 9.11 -25.07 -20.26
N ARG A 23 9.79 -26.07 -20.82
CA ARG A 23 11.24 -26.23 -20.74
C ARG A 23 11.91 -25.20 -21.67
N GLU A 24 12.84 -24.42 -21.13
CA GLU A 24 13.56 -23.38 -21.87
C GLU A 24 14.59 -23.97 -22.85
N SER A 25 14.74 -23.33 -24.02
CA SER A 25 15.92 -23.43 -24.90
C SER A 25 16.84 -22.21 -24.70
N ASP A 26 18.12 -22.32 -25.08
CA ASP A 26 19.15 -21.30 -24.79
C ASP A 26 18.92 -19.93 -25.48
N GLU A 27 18.22 -19.90 -26.62
CA GLU A 27 17.96 -18.68 -27.40
C GLU A 27 16.89 -17.77 -26.77
N GLU A 28 15.93 -18.34 -26.04
CA GLU A 28 14.79 -17.61 -25.45
C GLU A 28 15.17 -16.87 -24.16
N ARG A 29 16.27 -17.28 -23.51
CA ARG A 29 16.80 -16.68 -22.28
C ARG A 29 17.18 -15.20 -22.48
N SER A 30 17.59 -14.83 -23.70
CA SER A 30 17.96 -13.47 -24.08
C SER A 30 16.75 -12.54 -24.27
N ALA A 31 15.60 -13.06 -24.70
CA ALA A 31 14.39 -12.27 -24.93
C ALA A 31 13.66 -11.88 -23.63
N LEU A 32 13.80 -12.68 -22.56
CA LEU A 32 13.19 -12.43 -21.25
C LEU A 32 13.71 -11.16 -20.56
N LEU A 33 14.98 -10.81 -20.78
CA LEU A 33 15.62 -9.65 -20.17
C LEU A 33 15.02 -8.33 -20.66
N LEU A 34 14.25 -8.35 -21.76
CA LEU A 34 13.69 -7.16 -22.42
C LEU A 34 12.23 -6.87 -22.04
N GLY A 35 11.63 -7.61 -21.10
CA GLY A 35 10.33 -7.24 -20.50
C GLY A 35 9.09 -7.33 -21.39
N SER A 36 9.19 -7.92 -22.59
CA SER A 36 8.07 -8.05 -23.52
C SER A 36 7.04 -9.10 -23.06
N PRO A 37 5.72 -8.87 -23.24
CA PRO A 37 4.73 -9.92 -23.14
C PRO A 37 5.00 -10.95 -24.23
N LEU A 38 5.02 -12.23 -23.87
CA LEU A 38 5.20 -13.31 -24.84
C LEU A 38 3.85 -13.86 -25.25
N SER A 39 3.57 -13.77 -26.55
CA SER A 39 2.54 -14.56 -27.20
C SER A 39 3.11 -15.95 -27.47
N VAL A 40 2.47 -16.98 -26.92
CA VAL A 40 2.71 -18.37 -27.32
C VAL A 40 1.51 -18.79 -28.16
N ASN A 41 1.73 -19.08 -29.45
CA ASN A 41 0.81 -19.76 -30.37
C ASN A 41 -0.60 -19.16 -30.57
N GLY A 42 -0.79 -17.85 -30.44
CA GLY A 42 -2.04 -17.19 -30.86
C GLY A 42 -3.28 -17.55 -30.02
N GLU A 43 -3.11 -18.20 -28.87
CA GLU A 43 -4.16 -18.41 -27.89
C GLU A 43 -4.21 -17.26 -26.87
N GLU A 44 -5.41 -16.97 -26.35
CA GLU A 44 -5.64 -15.91 -25.36
C GLU A 44 -4.64 -15.98 -24.21
N THR A 45 -3.83 -14.94 -24.06
CA THR A 45 -2.92 -14.80 -22.92
C THR A 45 -3.75 -14.85 -21.65
N VAL A 46 -3.55 -15.88 -20.82
CA VAL A 46 -4.09 -15.93 -19.46
C VAL A 46 -3.82 -14.57 -18.78
N PRO A 47 -4.84 -13.88 -18.22
CA PRO A 47 -4.65 -12.56 -17.64
C PRO A 47 -3.54 -12.59 -16.61
N ALA A 48 -2.55 -11.71 -16.77
CA ALA A 48 -1.42 -11.61 -15.86
C ALA A 48 -1.93 -11.27 -14.46
N HIS A 49 -1.50 -12.03 -13.45
CA HIS A 49 -1.90 -11.84 -12.06
C HIS A 49 -1.72 -10.39 -11.57
N ASP A 50 -2.73 -9.82 -10.90
CA ASP A 50 -2.77 -8.40 -10.52
C ASP A 50 -1.55 -7.89 -9.74
N GLU A 51 -0.96 -8.73 -8.87
CA GLU A 51 0.27 -8.39 -8.13
C GLU A 51 1.45 -8.01 -9.06
N LEU A 52 1.48 -8.48 -10.31
CA LEU A 52 2.49 -8.08 -11.29
C LEU A 52 2.42 -6.59 -11.60
N GLN A 53 1.26 -5.94 -11.44
CA GLN A 53 1.17 -4.48 -11.64
C GLN A 53 2.00 -3.73 -10.60
N TYR A 54 1.97 -4.15 -9.33
CA TYR A 54 2.82 -3.61 -8.28
C TYR A 54 4.31 -3.89 -8.57
N LEU A 55 4.64 -5.14 -8.89
CA LEU A 55 6.03 -5.54 -9.12
C LEU A 55 6.65 -4.85 -10.36
N ASN A 56 5.87 -4.70 -11.43
CA ASN A 56 6.30 -4.01 -12.64
C ASN A 56 6.47 -2.50 -12.38
N LEU A 57 5.60 -1.89 -11.57
CA LEU A 57 5.77 -0.48 -11.19
C LEU A 57 7.03 -0.27 -10.34
N VAL A 58 7.29 -1.14 -9.36
CA VAL A 58 8.52 -1.10 -8.57
C VAL A 58 9.75 -1.23 -9.46
N ARG A 59 9.75 -2.19 -10.40
CA ARG A 59 10.84 -2.35 -11.37
C ARG A 59 11.02 -1.10 -12.22
N HIS A 60 9.94 -0.55 -12.77
CA HIS A 60 9.98 0.63 -13.60
C HIS A 60 10.57 1.84 -12.86
N ILE A 61 10.22 2.04 -11.58
CA ILE A 61 10.79 3.09 -10.72
C ILE A 61 12.29 2.89 -10.51
N ILE A 62 12.75 1.66 -10.29
CA ILE A 62 14.18 1.38 -10.10
C ILE A 62 14.97 1.64 -11.39
N GLU A 63 14.41 1.26 -12.54
CA GLU A 63 15.08 1.37 -13.84
C GLU A 63 15.05 2.79 -14.43
N ASN A 64 13.96 3.54 -14.21
CA ASN A 64 13.67 4.79 -14.92
C ASN A 64 13.34 5.97 -13.99
N GLY A 65 13.32 5.76 -12.67
CA GLY A 65 12.97 6.79 -11.71
C GLY A 65 14.01 7.90 -11.63
N HIS A 66 13.55 9.14 -11.44
CA HIS A 66 14.40 10.28 -11.18
C HIS A 66 14.69 10.39 -9.69
N GLU A 67 15.97 10.57 -9.35
CA GLU A 67 16.41 10.85 -7.99
C GLU A 67 15.89 12.22 -7.53
N LYS A 68 15.32 12.27 -6.33
CA LYS A 68 14.79 13.48 -5.70
C LYS A 68 15.09 13.48 -4.21
N SER A 69 15.47 14.64 -3.68
CA SER A 69 15.52 14.88 -2.25
C SER A 69 14.11 15.06 -1.68
N ASP A 70 13.95 14.79 -0.38
CA ASP A 70 12.69 14.96 0.34
C ASP A 70 12.94 15.51 1.76
N ARG A 71 11.85 15.81 2.49
CA ARG A 71 11.89 16.38 3.85
C ARG A 71 12.52 15.48 4.91
N THR A 72 12.71 14.19 4.64
CA THR A 72 13.33 13.24 5.57
C THR A 72 14.85 13.23 5.44
N GLY A 73 15.39 13.77 4.35
CA GLY A 73 16.82 13.72 4.04
C GLY A 73 17.30 12.39 3.45
N THR A 74 16.42 11.38 3.32
CA THR A 74 16.76 10.08 2.71
C THR A 74 16.80 10.15 1.19
N GLY A 75 15.83 10.85 0.58
CA GLY A 75 15.67 10.90 -0.87
C GLY A 75 14.93 9.68 -1.44
N THR A 76 14.55 9.78 -2.72
CA THR A 76 13.76 8.76 -3.42
C THR A 76 14.11 8.67 -4.90
N LEU A 77 13.88 7.50 -5.50
CA LEU A 77 13.68 7.37 -6.94
C LEU A 77 12.18 7.49 -7.22
N SER A 78 11.80 8.33 -8.19
CA SER A 78 10.38 8.63 -8.45
C SER A 78 10.04 8.72 -9.93
N VAL A 79 8.85 8.24 -10.27
CA VAL A 79 8.15 8.52 -11.54
C VAL A 79 6.87 9.29 -11.23
N PHE A 80 6.36 10.06 -12.18
CA PHE A 80 5.12 10.83 -11.99
C PHE A 80 3.97 10.17 -12.74
N GLY A 81 2.85 9.94 -12.04
CA GLY A 81 1.62 9.38 -12.62
C GLY A 81 1.75 7.89 -12.91
N ALA A 82 1.28 7.05 -11.98
CA ALA A 82 1.19 5.61 -12.16
C ALA A 82 -0.20 5.12 -11.76
N GLN A 83 -0.61 3.97 -12.32
CA GLN A 83 -1.91 3.37 -12.04
C GLN A 83 -1.77 1.86 -11.90
N MET A 84 -2.49 1.31 -10.93
CA MET A 84 -2.68 -0.12 -10.75
C MET A 84 -4.18 -0.39 -10.63
N ARG A 85 -4.62 -1.59 -11.00
CA ARG A 85 -5.99 -2.07 -10.89
C ARG A 85 -5.96 -3.45 -10.22
N PHE A 86 -6.89 -3.72 -9.32
CA PHE A 86 -6.96 -4.99 -8.62
C PHE A 86 -8.40 -5.50 -8.65
N ASP A 87 -8.61 -6.76 -9.01
CA ASP A 87 -9.92 -7.40 -8.96
C ASP A 87 -10.26 -7.85 -7.54
N LEU A 88 -11.29 -7.20 -6.97
CA LEU A 88 -11.81 -7.49 -5.64
C LEU A 88 -12.94 -8.54 -5.64
N ARG A 89 -13.42 -8.98 -6.82
CA ARG A 89 -14.51 -9.96 -6.93
C ARG A 89 -14.00 -11.38 -6.70
N THR A 90 -12.79 -11.66 -7.17
CA THR A 90 -12.19 -13.00 -7.15
C THR A 90 -11.10 -13.14 -6.09
N SER A 91 -10.53 -12.03 -5.61
CA SER A 91 -9.40 -12.05 -4.69
C SER A 91 -9.35 -10.83 -3.77
N PHE A 92 -8.42 -10.86 -2.82
CA PHE A 92 -8.08 -9.70 -1.99
C PHE A 92 -6.61 -9.36 -2.27
N PRO A 93 -6.26 -8.11 -2.65
CA PRO A 93 -4.94 -7.74 -3.17
C PRO A 93 -3.89 -7.58 -2.05
N LEU A 94 -3.75 -8.59 -1.21
CA LEU A 94 -2.66 -8.69 -0.25
C LEU A 94 -1.44 -9.26 -0.97
N LEU A 95 -0.35 -8.48 -1.00
CA LEU A 95 0.89 -8.90 -1.66
C LEU A 95 1.37 -10.26 -1.12
N THR A 96 1.78 -11.14 -2.03
CA THR A 96 2.25 -12.49 -1.72
C THR A 96 3.78 -12.59 -1.77
N THR A 97 4.44 -11.67 -2.47
CA THR A 97 5.91 -11.56 -2.56
C THR A 97 6.57 -11.04 -1.29
N LYS A 98 5.80 -10.50 -0.34
CA LYS A 98 6.26 -10.07 0.98
C LYS A 98 5.17 -10.37 1.99
N ARG A 99 5.53 -10.85 3.19
CA ARG A 99 4.59 -10.93 4.31
C ARG A 99 4.18 -9.53 4.74
N VAL A 100 2.94 -9.13 4.45
CA VAL A 100 2.37 -7.84 4.85
C VAL A 100 1.91 -7.90 6.31
N PHE A 101 2.14 -6.83 7.08
CA PHE A 101 1.61 -6.69 8.43
C PHE A 101 0.12 -6.38 8.43
N TRP A 102 -0.70 -7.37 8.08
CA TRP A 102 -2.14 -7.21 7.85
C TRP A 102 -2.90 -6.65 9.07
N ARG A 103 -2.56 -7.10 10.28
CA ARG A 103 -3.19 -6.61 11.51
C ARG A 103 -3.05 -5.09 11.65
N GLY A 104 -1.87 -4.54 11.35
CA GLY A 104 -1.64 -3.10 11.38
C GLY A 104 -2.52 -2.35 10.38
N VAL A 105 -2.58 -2.82 9.14
CA VAL A 105 -3.42 -2.22 8.08
C VAL A 105 -4.90 -2.19 8.47
N ALA A 106 -5.42 -3.31 9.02
CA ALA A 106 -6.81 -3.40 9.41
C ALA A 106 -7.16 -2.49 10.60
N GLU A 107 -6.32 -2.48 11.64
CA GLU A 107 -6.54 -1.64 12.83
C GLU A 107 -6.40 -0.14 12.53
N GLU A 108 -5.47 0.24 11.64
CA GLU A 108 -5.34 1.61 11.15
C GLU A 108 -6.60 2.05 10.38
N LEU A 109 -7.13 1.22 9.48
CA LEU A 109 -8.38 1.53 8.80
C LEU A 109 -9.54 1.70 9.78
N LEU A 110 -9.66 0.82 10.78
CA LEU A 110 -10.69 0.96 11.83
C LEU A 110 -10.47 2.21 12.69
N TRP A 111 -9.23 2.64 12.90
CA TRP A 111 -8.88 3.88 13.57
C TRP A 111 -9.33 5.11 12.74
N PHE A 112 -9.08 5.13 11.43
CA PHE A 112 -9.61 6.16 10.53
C PHE A 112 -11.14 6.20 10.55
N LEU A 113 -11.81 5.05 10.42
CA LEU A 113 -13.28 4.97 10.39
C LEU A 113 -13.93 5.49 11.68
N ARG A 114 -13.26 5.37 12.82
CA ARG A 114 -13.72 5.93 14.11
C ARG A 114 -13.52 7.44 14.23
N GLY A 115 -12.83 8.08 13.29
CA GLY A 115 -12.47 9.49 13.38
C GLY A 115 -11.28 9.78 14.30
N SER A 116 -10.59 8.74 14.78
CA SER A 116 -9.49 8.89 15.75
C SER A 116 -8.29 9.61 15.14
N THR A 117 -7.60 10.38 15.97
CA THR A 117 -6.39 11.15 15.62
C THR A 117 -5.23 10.93 16.59
N ASP A 118 -5.46 10.14 17.64
CA ASP A 118 -4.44 9.77 18.62
C ASP A 118 -3.68 8.50 18.21
N ALA A 119 -2.38 8.62 17.99
CA ALA A 119 -1.50 7.51 17.67
C ALA A 119 -1.36 6.51 18.83
N GLU A 120 -1.49 6.93 20.10
CA GLU A 120 -1.31 6.07 21.27
C GLU A 120 -2.33 4.91 21.28
N LEU A 121 -3.54 5.13 20.74
CA LEU A 121 -4.56 4.08 20.60
C LEU A 121 -4.12 2.91 19.70
N LEU A 122 -3.21 3.16 18.74
CA LEU A 122 -2.59 2.13 17.93
C LEU A 122 -1.40 1.51 18.65
N SER A 123 -0.57 2.33 19.29
CA SER A 123 0.61 1.87 20.06
C SER A 123 0.21 0.94 21.21
N ASP A 124 -0.90 1.22 21.90
CA ASP A 124 -1.50 0.36 22.96
C ASP A 124 -1.91 -1.03 22.44
N LYS A 125 -2.20 -1.12 21.13
CA LYS A 125 -2.46 -2.39 20.44
C LYS A 125 -1.20 -3.02 19.86
N ASN A 126 -0.02 -2.53 20.23
CA ASN A 126 1.28 -2.95 19.69
C ASN A 126 1.37 -2.72 18.17
N ILE A 127 0.92 -1.54 17.71
CA ILE A 127 0.99 -1.09 16.31
C ILE A 127 1.67 0.28 16.28
N HIS A 128 2.91 0.31 15.80
CA HIS A 128 3.83 1.45 15.97
C HIS A 128 4.06 2.26 14.68
N ILE A 129 3.17 2.15 13.69
CA ILE A 129 3.37 2.76 12.37
C ILE A 129 3.28 4.30 12.40
N TRP A 130 2.64 4.87 13.42
CA TRP A 130 2.47 6.32 13.60
C TRP A 130 3.36 6.91 14.69
N ASP A 131 4.03 6.10 15.52
CA ASP A 131 4.85 6.54 16.66
C ASP A 131 5.88 7.61 16.25
N GLY A 132 6.58 7.40 15.13
CA GLY A 132 7.59 8.34 14.65
C GLY A 132 7.02 9.73 14.35
N ASN A 133 5.82 9.80 13.76
CA ASN A 133 5.16 11.05 13.41
C ASN A 133 4.38 11.68 14.58
N GLY A 134 4.01 10.88 15.58
CA GLY A 134 3.37 11.35 16.81
C GLY A 134 4.36 11.71 17.93
N SER A 135 5.65 11.41 17.78
CA SER A 135 6.65 11.63 18.82
C SER A 135 6.82 13.11 19.18
N ARG A 136 7.16 13.37 20.45
CA ARG A 136 7.44 14.73 20.95
C ARG A 136 8.44 15.48 20.08
N GLU A 137 9.55 14.82 19.73
CA GLU A 137 10.61 15.39 18.89
C GLU A 137 10.09 15.82 17.52
N PHE A 138 9.31 14.95 16.86
CA PHE A 138 8.79 15.25 15.52
C PHE A 138 7.77 16.41 15.54
N LEU A 139 6.88 16.42 16.54
CA LEU A 139 5.91 17.50 16.73
C LEU A 139 6.61 18.85 17.00
N ASP A 140 7.63 18.87 17.85
CA ASP A 140 8.40 20.08 18.16
C ASP A 140 9.16 20.63 16.94
N ASN A 141 9.74 19.73 16.14
CA ASN A 141 10.43 20.07 14.90
C ASN A 141 9.49 20.70 13.86
N LEU A 142 8.20 20.36 13.90
CA LEU A 142 7.16 20.99 13.07
C LEU A 142 6.51 22.23 13.71
N GLY A 143 6.91 22.60 14.93
CA GLY A 143 6.38 23.75 15.66
C GLY A 143 5.11 23.47 16.48
N PHE A 144 4.66 22.22 16.58
CA PHE A 144 3.48 21.81 17.34
C PHE A 144 3.79 21.56 18.82
N ARG A 145 4.39 22.55 19.49
CA ARG A 145 4.87 22.43 20.88
C ARG A 145 3.77 22.22 21.91
N GLU A 146 2.58 22.74 21.63
CA GLU A 146 1.42 22.66 22.54
C GLU A 146 0.59 21.38 22.35
N ARG A 147 0.80 20.63 21.26
CA ARG A 147 0.08 19.36 21.04
C ARG A 147 0.61 18.28 21.96
N ARG A 148 -0.25 17.40 22.48
CA ARG A 148 0.17 16.21 23.23
C ARG A 148 0.99 15.29 22.32
N GLU A 149 1.93 14.54 22.88
CA GLU A 149 2.52 13.39 22.16
C GLU A 149 1.40 12.44 21.71
N GLY A 150 1.53 11.87 20.50
CA GLY A 150 0.47 11.07 19.88
C GLY A 150 -0.66 11.86 19.21
N ASP A 151 -0.85 13.16 19.50
CA ASP A 151 -1.84 13.99 18.82
C ASP A 151 -1.38 14.37 17.40
N LEU A 152 -1.83 13.59 16.41
CA LEU A 152 -1.51 13.81 15.00
C LEU A 152 -2.25 15.02 14.39
N GLY A 153 -3.25 15.57 15.10
CA GLY A 153 -4.12 16.62 14.59
C GLY A 153 -5.25 16.11 13.69
N PRO A 154 -5.88 17.00 12.90
CA PRO A 154 -7.04 16.68 12.09
C PRO A 154 -6.65 15.94 10.79
N VAL A 155 -6.10 14.73 10.94
CA VAL A 155 -5.66 13.83 9.85
C VAL A 155 -6.83 13.02 9.26
N TYR A 156 -6.54 11.94 8.54
CA TYR A 156 -7.51 11.17 7.74
C TYR A 156 -8.83 10.89 8.44
N GLY A 157 -8.81 10.28 9.63
CA GLY A 157 -10.04 9.91 10.34
C GLY A 157 -10.91 11.12 10.65
N PHE A 158 -10.31 12.18 11.20
CA PHE A 158 -11.02 13.43 11.46
C PHE A 158 -11.63 14.01 10.19
N GLN A 159 -10.87 14.09 9.09
CA GLN A 159 -11.40 14.61 7.82
C GLN A 159 -12.47 13.72 7.20
N TRP A 160 -12.52 12.42 7.51
CA TRP A 160 -13.56 11.51 7.02
C TRP A 160 -14.87 11.63 7.77
N ARG A 161 -14.85 12.08 9.04
CA ARG A 161 -16.01 12.07 9.93
C ARG A 161 -16.46 13.46 10.37
N HIS A 162 -15.56 14.44 10.31
CA HIS A 162 -15.69 15.77 10.87
C HIS A 162 -15.08 16.82 9.92
N PHE A 163 -15.22 16.63 8.59
CA PHE A 163 -14.65 17.57 7.62
C PHE A 163 -15.13 19.01 7.87
N GLY A 164 -14.20 19.96 7.98
CA GLY A 164 -14.49 21.37 8.19
C GLY A 164 -14.79 21.78 9.65
N ALA A 165 -14.79 20.85 10.61
CA ALA A 165 -14.86 21.20 12.03
C ALA A 165 -13.53 21.82 12.52
N GLU A 166 -13.62 22.72 13.50
CA GLU A 166 -12.45 23.22 14.24
C GLU A 166 -11.87 22.09 15.10
N TYR A 167 -10.56 21.89 15.03
CA TYR A 167 -9.87 20.84 15.78
C TYR A 167 -9.43 21.36 17.14
N GLU A 168 -9.93 20.73 18.20
CA GLU A 168 -9.71 21.09 19.60
C GLU A 168 -8.80 20.07 20.34
N GLY A 169 -8.36 19.01 19.66
CA GLY A 169 -7.53 17.93 20.22
C GLY A 169 -8.16 16.53 20.05
N PRO A 170 -7.42 15.45 20.38
CA PRO A 170 -7.84 14.08 20.11
C PRO A 170 -8.96 13.58 21.04
N ASP A 171 -9.08 14.16 22.23
CA ASP A 171 -10.07 13.75 23.24
C ASP A 171 -11.36 14.58 23.21
N ALA A 172 -11.44 15.58 22.34
CA ALA A 172 -12.60 16.46 22.25
C ALA A 172 -13.80 15.73 21.62
N ASP A 173 -15.00 16.12 22.05
CA ASP A 173 -16.23 15.62 21.43
C ASP A 173 -16.53 16.39 20.14
N TYR A 174 -16.47 15.66 19.03
CA TYR A 174 -16.82 16.14 17.70
C TYR A 174 -18.17 15.61 17.20
N SER A 175 -18.99 15.05 18.09
CA SER A 175 -20.36 14.67 17.75
C SER A 175 -21.10 15.87 17.16
N GLU A 176 -21.73 15.66 16.01
CA GLU A 176 -22.46 16.69 15.26
C GLU A 176 -21.60 17.87 14.75
N LYS A 177 -20.26 17.77 14.80
CA LYS A 177 -19.33 18.72 14.20
C LYS A 177 -18.76 18.17 12.88
N GLY A 178 -18.79 18.97 11.82
CA GLY A 178 -18.24 18.62 10.49
C GLY A 178 -19.19 17.82 9.58
N VAL A 179 -18.63 17.09 8.59
CA VAL A 179 -19.34 16.44 7.46
C VAL A 179 -18.74 15.08 7.09
#